data_AF-A0A9E3DUC8-F1
#
_entry.id   AF-A0A9E3DUC8-F1
#
_cell.length_a   1.000
_cell.length_b   1.000
_cell.length_c   1.000
_cell.angle_alpha   90.00
_cell.angle_beta   90.00
_cell.angle_gamma   90.00
#
_symmetry.space_group_name_H-M   'P 1'
#
loop_
_entity.id
_entity.type
_entity.pdbx_description
1 polymer ?
#
loop_
_entity_poly.entity_id
_entity_poly.type
_entity_poly.pdbx_seq_one_letter_code
_entity_poly.pdbx_strand_id
1 'polypeptide(L)'
;MKLTPQQIEHFNREGWLFLPELFSQEEVDFLAREAINIYDANRPEVWREKSGAPRTAFAAHLYNEAFGVLGAHPRMIEPIEQIFGEKVYMHQFKINAKAAFTGDVWQWHQDYGTWKRDDGMP
;
A
#
# COMPACT_ATOMS: atom_id res chain seq x y z
N MET A 1 -3.92 10.26 -13.09
CA MET A 1 -3.62 9.76 -14.46
C MET A 1 -4.79 8.93 -14.96
N LYS A 2 -4.96 8.79 -16.28
CA LYS A 2 -5.99 7.94 -16.89
C LYS A 2 -5.39 6.65 -17.43
N LEU A 3 -6.08 5.53 -17.20
CA LEU A 3 -5.74 4.23 -17.77
C LEU A 3 -6.17 4.15 -19.22
N THR A 4 -5.39 3.44 -20.04
CA THR A 4 -5.78 3.10 -21.41
C THR A 4 -6.85 2.01 -21.43
N PRO A 5 -7.62 1.87 -22.52
CA PRO A 5 -8.56 0.76 -22.67
C PRO A 5 -7.91 -0.61 -22.49
N GLN A 6 -6.68 -0.79 -22.98
CA GLN A 6 -5.93 -2.04 -22.87
C GLN A 6 -5.54 -2.36 -21.42
N GLN A 7 -5.19 -1.34 -20.63
CA GLN A 7 -4.93 -1.53 -19.20
C GLN A 7 -6.21 -1.95 -18.47
N ILE A 8 -7.34 -1.32 -18.76
CA ILE A 8 -8.63 -1.70 -18.15
C ILE A 8 -9.00 -3.15 -18.52
N GLU A 9 -8.85 -3.54 -19.79
CA GLU A 9 -9.10 -4.91 -20.24
C GLU A 9 -8.19 -5.92 -19.53
N HIS A 10 -6.89 -5.59 -19.40
CA HIS A 10 -5.94 -6.42 -18.67
C HIS A 10 -6.33 -6.60 -17.21
N PHE A 11 -6.71 -5.52 -16.51
CA PHE A 11 -7.18 -5.59 -15.13
C PHE A 11 -8.39 -6.52 -15.00
N ASN A 12 -9.38 -6.36 -15.88
CA ASN A 12 -10.61 -7.17 -15.85
C ASN A 12 -10.34 -8.66 -16.11
N ARG A 13 -9.29 -8.99 -16.88
CA ARG A 13 -8.94 -10.37 -17.21
C ARG A 13 -8.02 -11.02 -16.18
N GLU A 14 -7.00 -10.30 -15.72
CA GLU A 14 -5.91 -10.86 -14.89
C GLU A 14 -6.05 -10.52 -13.41
N GLY A 15 -6.85 -9.50 -13.05
CA GLY A 15 -7.06 -9.04 -11.67
C GLY A 15 -5.94 -8.16 -11.11
N TRP A 16 -4.99 -7.71 -11.93
CA TRP A 16 -3.89 -6.82 -11.51
C TRP A 16 -3.49 -5.82 -12.61
N LEU A 17 -2.73 -4.79 -12.22
CA LEU A 17 -2.13 -3.80 -13.13
C LEU A 17 -0.70 -3.49 -12.70
N PHE A 18 0.18 -3.28 -13.68
CA PHE A 18 1.53 -2.78 -13.46
C PHE A 18 1.73 -1.44 -14.18
N LEU A 19 2.09 -0.42 -13.40
CA LEU A 19 2.32 0.95 -13.85
C LEU A 19 3.77 1.32 -13.51
N PRO A 20 4.74 1.02 -14.40
CA PRO A 20 6.14 1.36 -14.16
C PRO A 20 6.32 2.89 -14.12
N GLU A 21 7.31 3.35 -13.36
CA GLU A 21 7.74 4.76 -13.33
C GLU A 21 6.62 5.75 -12.98
N LEU A 22 5.64 5.31 -12.18
CA LEU A 22 4.53 6.16 -11.74
C LEU A 22 5.01 7.35 -10.89
N PHE A 23 6.09 7.15 -10.15
CA PHE A 23 6.78 8.16 -9.35
C PHE A 23 8.22 8.30 -9.83
N SER A 24 8.77 9.52 -9.74
CA SER A 24 10.17 9.76 -10.10
C SER A 24 11.11 9.10 -9.07
N GLN A 25 12.38 8.90 -9.45
CA GLN A 25 13.37 8.34 -8.55
C GLN A 25 13.52 9.19 -7.27
N GLU A 26 13.45 10.51 -7.39
CA GLU A 26 13.55 11.45 -6.27
C GLU A 26 12.38 11.29 -5.28
N GLU A 27 11.17 11.09 -5.79
CA GLU A 27 9.97 10.81 -4.97
C GLU A 27 10.10 9.47 -4.25
N VAL A 28 10.59 8.44 -4.96
CA VAL A 28 10.82 7.11 -4.40
C VAL A 28 11.88 7.15 -3.30
N ASP A 29 13.00 7.85 -3.53
CA ASP A 29 14.08 7.99 -2.55
C ASP A 29 13.65 8.77 -1.31
N PHE A 30 12.77 9.76 -1.48
CA PHE A 30 12.16 10.47 -0.36
C PHE A 30 11.25 9.56 0.46
N LEU A 31 10.33 8.83 -0.18
CA LEU A 31 9.44 7.88 0.49
C LEU A 31 10.20 6.75 1.19
N ALA A 32 11.30 6.27 0.61
CA ALA A 32 12.15 5.25 1.21
C ALA A 32 12.81 5.74 2.51
N ARG A 33 13.29 6.99 2.55
CA ARG A 33 13.82 7.60 3.77
C ARG A 33 12.74 7.78 4.84
N GLU A 34 11.56 8.24 4.43
CA GLU A 34 10.42 8.39 5.36
C GLU A 34 9.95 7.05 5.91
N ALA A 35 10.00 5.97 5.12
CA ALA A 35 9.69 4.63 5.60
C ALA A 35 10.63 4.19 6.73
N ILE A 36 11.93 4.48 6.60
CA ILE A 36 12.92 4.19 7.66
C ILE A 36 12.55 4.95 8.94
N ASN A 37 12.25 6.24 8.84
CA ASN A 37 11.82 7.06 9.98
C ASN A 37 10.56 6.48 10.67
N ILE A 38 9.60 5.99 9.89
CA ILE A 38 8.40 5.32 10.40
C ILE A 38 8.78 4.03 11.14
N TYR A 39 9.65 3.21 10.55
CA TYR A 39 10.05 1.93 11.14
C TYR A 39 10.88 2.09 12.41
N ASP A 40 11.64 3.18 12.55
CA ASP A 40 12.44 3.46 13.76
C ASP A 40 11.60 4.07 14.89
N ALA A 41 10.41 4.58 14.58
CA ALA A 41 9.51 5.12 15.58
C ALA A 41 9.02 4.03 16.55
N ASN A 42 9.01 4.37 17.85
CA ASN A 42 8.40 3.52 18.88
C ASN A 42 6.90 3.79 18.95
N ARG A 43 6.13 3.03 18.17
CA ARG A 43 4.70 3.25 17.94
C ARG A 43 3.93 1.94 17.96
N PRO A 44 2.70 1.91 18.51
CA PRO A 44 1.87 0.71 18.50
C PRO A 44 1.45 0.28 17.09
N GLU A 45 1.42 1.22 16.13
CA GLU A 45 1.09 0.91 14.74
C GLU A 45 2.25 0.23 13.97
N VAL A 46 3.46 0.24 14.53
CA VAL A 46 4.64 -0.42 13.95
C VAL A 46 4.80 -1.80 14.60
N TRP A 47 4.26 -2.80 13.92
CA TRP A 47 4.39 -4.19 14.35
C TRP A 47 5.80 -4.69 14.06
N ARG A 48 6.41 -5.30 15.07
CA ARG A 48 7.78 -5.83 15.03
C ARG A 48 7.80 -7.33 15.23
N GLU A 49 8.72 -8.00 14.57
CA GLU A 49 9.02 -9.41 14.82
C GLU A 49 9.65 -9.59 16.21
N LYS A 50 9.76 -10.85 16.65
CA LYS A 50 10.43 -11.19 17.94
C LYS A 50 11.88 -10.70 18.01
N SER A 51 12.54 -10.55 16.85
CA SER A 51 13.89 -9.98 16.72
C SER A 51 13.95 -8.47 16.97
N GLY A 52 12.81 -7.78 17.06
CA GLY A 52 12.72 -6.32 17.11
C GLY A 52 12.68 -5.67 15.72
N ALA A 53 12.90 -6.43 14.65
CA ALA A 53 12.83 -5.92 13.29
C ALA A 53 11.39 -5.49 12.93
N PRO A 54 11.21 -4.32 12.28
CA PRO A 54 9.90 -3.90 11.79
C PRO A 54 9.39 -4.88 10.73
N ARG A 55 8.10 -5.24 10.79
CA ARG A 55 7.43 -6.08 9.78
C ARG A 55 6.38 -5.31 9.02
N THR A 56 5.52 -4.59 9.74
CA THR A 56 4.41 -3.85 9.14
C THR A 56 4.17 -2.58 9.93
N ALA A 57 4.17 -1.44 9.25
CA ALA A 57 3.67 -0.19 9.77
C ALA A 57 2.25 0.04 9.26
N PHE A 58 1.27 0.09 10.15
CA PHE A 58 -0.13 0.36 9.83
C PHE A 58 -0.42 1.86 9.86
N ALA A 59 -1.38 2.30 9.05
CA ALA A 59 -1.94 3.65 9.10
C ALA A 59 -0.91 4.81 9.01
N ALA A 60 0.26 4.57 8.39
CA ALA A 60 1.31 5.58 8.23
C ALA A 60 0.84 6.89 7.60
N HIS A 61 -0.15 6.82 6.69
CA HIS A 61 -0.82 7.98 6.12
C HIS A 61 -1.48 8.95 7.13
N LEU A 62 -1.71 8.54 8.37
CA LEU A 62 -2.30 9.39 9.42
C LEU A 62 -1.25 10.12 10.28
N TYR A 63 0.00 9.66 10.28
CA TYR A 63 1.05 10.20 11.16
C TYR A 63 2.35 10.54 10.44
N ASN A 64 2.46 10.26 9.15
CA ASN A 64 3.57 10.67 8.30
C ASN A 64 3.02 11.41 7.07
N GLU A 65 3.47 12.65 6.88
CA GLU A 65 2.98 13.53 5.82
C GLU A 65 3.22 12.96 4.42
N ALA A 66 4.42 12.42 4.16
CA ALA A 66 4.76 11.86 2.86
C ALA A 66 3.84 10.70 2.47
N PHE A 67 3.55 9.81 3.43
CA PHE A 67 2.62 8.70 3.22
C PHE A 67 1.16 9.13 3.22
N GLY A 68 0.81 10.25 3.87
CA GLY A 68 -0.49 10.91 3.75
C GLY A 68 -0.73 11.40 2.33
N VAL A 69 0.25 12.10 1.75
CA VAL A 69 0.22 12.54 0.35
C VAL A 69 0.18 11.35 -0.60
N LEU A 70 1.01 10.32 -0.38
CA LEU A 70 1.01 9.11 -1.21
C LEU A 70 -0.35 8.42 -1.23
N GLY A 71 -0.95 8.20 -0.05
CA GLY A 71 -2.26 7.55 0.07
C GLY A 71 -3.40 8.32 -0.59
N ALA A 72 -3.25 9.64 -0.74
CA ALA A 72 -4.22 10.53 -1.40
C ALA A 72 -3.81 10.95 -2.82
N HIS A 73 -2.73 10.41 -3.38
CA HIS A 73 -2.13 10.96 -4.59
C HIS A 73 -3.02 10.69 -5.83
N PRO A 74 -3.34 11.70 -6.67
CA PRO A 74 -4.21 11.52 -7.85
C PRO A 74 -3.70 10.50 -8.88
N ARG A 75 -2.38 10.35 -9.00
CA ARG A 75 -1.72 9.27 -9.78
C ARG A 75 -2.15 7.85 -9.34
N MET A 76 -2.55 7.64 -8.09
CA MET A 76 -3.06 6.36 -7.59
C MET A 76 -4.60 6.32 -7.54
N ILE A 77 -5.26 7.40 -7.09
CA ILE A 77 -6.72 7.42 -6.93
C ILE A 77 -7.44 7.40 -8.27
N GLU A 78 -7.03 8.21 -9.24
CA GLU A 78 -7.79 8.35 -10.50
C GLU A 78 -7.89 7.04 -11.30
N PRO A 79 -6.82 6.20 -11.42
CA PRO A 79 -6.94 4.87 -12.01
C PRO A 79 -7.95 3.96 -11.31
N ILE A 80 -7.99 4.00 -9.98
CA ILE A 80 -8.87 3.17 -9.17
C ILE A 80 -10.34 3.62 -9.35
N GLU A 81 -10.61 4.92 -9.26
CA GLU A 81 -11.93 5.48 -9.53
C GLU A 81 -12.38 5.20 -10.97
N GLN A 82 -11.46 5.19 -11.94
CA GLN A 82 -11.76 4.83 -13.33
C GLN A 82 -12.17 3.36 -13.47
N ILE A 83 -11.55 2.45 -12.74
CA ILE A 83 -11.88 1.01 -12.76
C ILE A 83 -13.25 0.77 -12.12
N PHE A 84 -13.50 1.34 -10.94
CA PHE A 84 -14.72 1.07 -10.18
C PHE A 84 -15.92 1.94 -10.58
N GLY A 85 -15.68 3.08 -11.23
CA GLY A 85 -16.73 4.02 -11.62
C GLY A 85 -17.34 4.79 -10.44
N GLU A 86 -16.64 4.83 -9.30
CA GLU A 86 -17.11 5.49 -8.08
C GLU A 86 -15.98 6.19 -7.33
N LYS A 87 -16.37 6.96 -6.31
CA LYS A 87 -15.43 7.58 -5.38
C LYS A 87 -14.94 6.58 -4.35
N VAL A 88 -13.66 6.68 -4.00
CA VAL A 88 -13.00 5.72 -3.10
C VAL A 88 -12.52 6.38 -1.83
N TYR A 89 -12.30 5.57 -0.80
CA TYR A 89 -11.67 5.97 0.45
C TYR A 89 -10.62 4.93 0.87
N MET A 90 -9.71 5.32 1.76
CA MET A 90 -8.67 4.43 2.28
C MET A 90 -9.26 3.50 3.34
N HIS A 91 -9.56 2.26 2.97
CA HIS A 91 -9.98 1.23 3.93
C HIS A 91 -8.81 0.83 4.86
N GLN A 92 -7.61 0.62 4.29
CA GLN A 92 -6.46 0.17 5.05
C GLN A 92 -5.15 0.61 4.39
N PHE A 93 -4.17 1.02 5.21
CA PHE A 93 -2.85 1.42 4.77
C PHE A 93 -1.78 0.62 5.51
N LYS A 94 -0.83 0.02 4.79
CA LYS A 94 0.28 -0.75 5.37
C LYS A 94 1.55 -0.51 4.59
N ILE A 95 2.68 -0.43 5.29
CA ILE A 95 4.01 -0.57 4.71
C ILE A 95 4.61 -1.86 5.27
N ASN A 96 4.82 -2.84 4.39
CA ASN A 96 5.39 -4.13 4.79
C ASN A 96 6.91 -4.10 4.56
N ALA A 97 7.67 -4.14 5.64
CA ALA A 97 9.11 -4.34 5.61
C ALA A 97 9.40 -5.83 5.54
N LYS A 98 10.18 -6.25 4.54
CA LYS A 98 10.78 -7.58 4.50
C LYS A 98 12.27 -7.44 4.80
N ALA A 99 12.65 -7.74 6.04
CA ALA A 99 14.04 -7.68 6.45
C ALA A 99 14.91 -8.60 5.59
N ALA A 100 16.08 -8.11 5.17
CA ALA A 100 17.04 -8.92 4.44
C ALA A 100 17.43 -10.14 5.29
N PHE A 101 17.49 -11.31 4.65
CA PHE A 101 17.90 -12.61 5.21
C PHE A 101 17.02 -13.21 6.32
N THR A 102 16.16 -12.42 6.97
CA THR A 102 15.37 -12.84 8.14
C THR A 102 13.87 -12.64 7.99
N GLY A 103 13.43 -11.90 6.98
CA GLY A 103 12.01 -11.64 6.77
C GLY A 103 11.22 -12.90 6.42
N ASP A 104 10.21 -13.18 7.24
CA ASP A 104 9.30 -14.31 7.04
C ASP A 104 8.49 -14.21 5.73
N VAL A 105 7.86 -15.34 5.39
CA VAL A 105 6.97 -15.48 4.25
C VAL A 105 5.56 -14.95 4.58
N TRP A 106 4.97 -14.21 3.65
CA TRP A 106 3.53 -13.99 3.59
C TRP A 106 2.90 -15.18 2.87
N GLN A 107 2.08 -15.96 3.58
CA GLN A 107 1.41 -17.12 3.00
C GLN A 107 0.43 -16.69 1.90
N TRP A 108 0.14 -17.59 0.96
CA TRP A 108 -0.93 -17.36 0.00
C TRP A 108 -2.27 -17.14 0.71
N HIS A 109 -2.95 -16.05 0.39
CA HIS A 109 -4.25 -15.70 0.96
C HIS A 109 -5.03 -14.78 0.03
N GLN A 110 -6.29 -14.52 0.38
CA GLN A 110 -7.11 -13.48 -0.21
C GLN A 110 -7.46 -12.45 0.87
N ASP A 111 -7.34 -11.18 0.53
CA ASP A 111 -7.66 -10.10 1.45
C ASP A 111 -9.16 -10.01 1.73
N TYR A 112 -9.99 -10.04 0.68
CA TYR A 112 -11.45 -9.85 0.79
C TYR A 112 -12.13 -10.82 1.76
N GLY A 113 -11.72 -12.09 1.79
CA GLY A 113 -12.30 -13.07 2.71
C GLY A 113 -12.09 -12.70 4.18
N THR A 114 -10.96 -12.06 4.49
CA THR A 114 -10.67 -11.53 5.84
C THR A 114 -11.46 -10.26 6.09
N TRP A 115 -11.44 -9.30 5.15
CA TRP A 115 -12.18 -8.03 5.28
C TRP A 115 -13.69 -8.24 5.45
N LYS A 116 -14.28 -9.19 4.72
CA LYS A 116 -15.70 -9.52 4.85
C LYS A 116 -16.02 -10.12 6.21
N ARG A 117 -15.20 -11.05 6.68
CA ARG A 117 -15.43 -11.78 7.94
C ARG A 117 -15.19 -10.91 9.16
N ASP A 118 -14.09 -10.15 9.16
CA ASP A 118 -13.57 -9.47 10.35
C ASP A 118 -13.98 -7.99 10.39
N ASP A 119 -14.07 -7.33 9.24
CA ASP A 119 -14.36 -5.89 9.15
C ASP A 119 -15.79 -5.58 8.65
N GLY A 120 -16.51 -6.60 8.18
CA GLY A 120 -17.87 -6.44 7.64
C GLY A 120 -17.92 -5.73 6.29
N MET A 121 -16.83 -5.77 5.51
CA MET A 121 -16.80 -5.19 4.17
C MET A 121 -17.84 -5.87 3.24
N PRO A 122 -18.53 -5.10 2.38
CA PRO A 122 -19.67 -5.57 1.58
C PRO A 122 -19.32 -6.71 0.60
#